data_AF-A0A957K5Z0-F1
#
_entry.id   AF-A0A957K5Z0-F1
#
_cell.length_a   1.000
_cell.length_b   1.000
_cell.length_c   1.000
_cell.angle_alpha   90.00
_cell.angle_beta   90.00
_cell.angle_gamma   90.00
#
_symmetry.space_group_name_H-M   'P 1'
#
loop_
_entity.id
_entity.type
_entity.pdbx_description
1 polymer ?
#
loop_
_entity_poly.entity_id
_entity_poly.type
_entity_poly.pdbx_seq_one_letter_code
_entity_poly.pdbx_strand_id
1 'polypeptide(L)'
;MSEKIVLRGNQPAGPEIVARAAELLAQMTLTEKIGQMTQVEKGSITPADVAQYGIGSVLSGGGGNPKPNSPATWREMVNGFIAAS
;
A
#
# COMPACT_ATOMS: atom_id res chain seq x y z
N MET A 1 33.75 -0.69 -23.82
CA MET A 1 33.38 -1.22 -22.49
C MET A 1 31.90 -0.95 -22.33
N SER A 2 31.07 -2.00 -22.41
CA SER A 2 29.61 -1.86 -22.40
C SER A 2 29.10 -2.54 -21.14
N GLU A 3 28.78 -1.75 -20.12
CA GLU A 3 28.09 -2.23 -18.92
C GLU A 3 26.66 -2.60 -19.31
N LYS A 4 26.34 -3.90 -19.22
CA LYS A 4 24.96 -4.37 -19.34
C LYS A 4 24.20 -3.84 -18.12
N ILE A 5 23.23 -2.96 -18.37
CA ILE A 5 22.11 -2.72 -17.45
C ILE A 5 21.44 -4.08 -17.23
N VAL A 6 21.71 -4.72 -16.10
CA VAL A 6 20.94 -5.88 -15.64
C VAL A 6 19.62 -5.34 -15.10
N LEU A 7 18.55 -5.47 -15.88
CA LEU A 7 17.20 -5.19 -15.42
C LEU A 7 16.90 -6.11 -14.23
N ARG A 8 16.80 -5.55 -13.02
CA ARG A 8 16.47 -6.25 -11.75
C ARG A 8 15.01 -6.74 -11.70
N GLY A 9 14.46 -7.23 -12.81
CA GLY A 9 13.04 -7.51 -12.96
C GLY A 9 12.55 -8.81 -12.32
N ASN A 10 13.44 -9.65 -11.77
CA ASN A 10 13.03 -11.00 -11.35
C ASN A 10 13.88 -11.61 -10.23
N GLN A 11 14.44 -10.80 -9.33
CA GLN A 11 15.10 -11.38 -8.15
C GLN A 11 14.01 -11.84 -7.18
N PRO A 12 13.95 -13.13 -6.81
CA PRO A 12 12.99 -13.59 -5.82
C PRO A 12 13.21 -12.84 -4.51
N ALA A 13 12.12 -12.58 -3.79
CA ALA A 13 12.20 -12.07 -2.43
C ALA A 13 13.08 -13.01 -1.58
N GLY A 14 13.84 -12.45 -0.64
CA GLY A 14 14.67 -13.26 0.26
C GLY A 14 13.82 -14.26 1.07
N PRO A 15 14.41 -15.37 1.53
CA PRO A 15 13.68 -16.43 2.24
C PRO A 15 12.92 -15.93 3.47
N GLU A 16 13.48 -14.93 4.18
CA GLU A 16 12.81 -14.30 5.34
C GLU A 16 11.51 -13.58 4.96
N ILE A 17 11.50 -12.88 3.82
CA ILE A 17 10.31 -12.18 3.33
C ILE A 17 9.22 -13.19 2.96
N VAL A 18 9.60 -14.28 2.28
CA VAL A 18 8.67 -15.34 1.88
C VAL A 18 8.09 -16.04 3.12
N ALA A 19 8.92 -16.37 4.11
CA ALA A 19 8.47 -16.98 5.36
C ALA A 19 7.48 -16.06 6.10
N ARG A 20 7.80 -14.77 6.23
CA ARG A 20 6.92 -13.80 6.88
C ARG A 20 5.58 -13.63 6.15
N ALA A 21 5.59 -13.58 4.82
CA ALA A 21 4.36 -13.50 4.03
C ALA A 21 3.49 -14.73 4.22
N ALA A 22 4.08 -15.94 4.23
CA ALA A 22 3.35 -17.18 4.45
C ALA A 22 2.71 -17.24 5.86
N GLU A 23 3.45 -16.82 6.90
CA GLU A 23 2.94 -16.73 8.27
C GLU A 23 1.75 -15.78 8.39
N LEU A 24 1.82 -14.60 7.76
CA LEU A 24 0.71 -13.62 7.78
C LEU A 24 -0.50 -14.16 7.01
N LEU A 25 -0.31 -14.72 5.82
CA LEU A 25 -1.38 -15.30 5.01
C LEU A 25 -2.12 -16.46 5.69
N ALA A 26 -1.42 -17.24 6.51
CA ALA A 26 -2.01 -18.34 7.28
C ALA A 26 -2.91 -17.85 8.42
N GLN A 27 -2.66 -16.63 8.94
CA GLN A 27 -3.43 -16.03 10.04
C GLN A 27 -4.62 -15.19 9.54
N MET A 28 -4.62 -14.78 8.28
CA MET A 28 -5.68 -13.95 7.71
C MET A 28 -6.96 -14.74 7.39
N THR A 29 -8.09 -14.16 7.75
CA THR A 29 -9.43 -14.50 7.26
C THR A 29 -9.57 -14.21 5.75
N LEU A 30 -10.63 -14.73 5.13
CA LEU A 30 -10.93 -14.42 3.73
C LEU A 30 -11.19 -12.92 3.52
N THR A 31 -11.91 -12.28 4.44
CA THR A 31 -12.21 -10.84 4.36
C THR A 31 -10.94 -9.99 4.38
N GLU A 32 -9.98 -10.29 5.26
CA GLU A 32 -8.70 -9.58 5.30
C GLU A 32 -7.89 -9.78 4.02
N LYS A 33 -7.93 -11.00 3.43
CA LYS A 33 -7.26 -11.27 2.14
C LYS A 33 -7.86 -10.43 1.03
N ILE A 34 -9.19 -10.33 0.98
CA ILE A 34 -9.91 -9.48 0.01
C ILE A 34 -9.57 -8.01 0.26
N GLY A 35 -9.55 -7.56 1.51
CA GLY A 35 -9.12 -6.21 1.89
C GLY A 35 -7.73 -5.88 1.35
N GLN A 36 -6.75 -6.76 1.57
CA GLN A 36 -5.38 -6.58 1.07
C GLN A 36 -5.27 -6.54 -0.47
N MET A 37 -6.15 -7.24 -1.18
CA MET A 37 -6.23 -7.21 -2.66
C MET A 37 -6.95 -5.97 -3.21
N THR A 38 -7.60 -5.18 -2.34
CA THR A 38 -8.44 -4.05 -2.75
C THR A 38 -7.64 -2.75 -2.73
N GLN A 39 -7.74 -1.99 -3.82
CA GLN A 39 -7.20 -0.64 -3.92
C GLN A 39 -8.34 0.36 -4.09
N VAL A 40 -8.35 1.42 -3.27
CA VAL A 40 -9.42 2.42 -3.26
C VAL A 40 -8.87 3.82 -3.52
N GLU A 41 -9.60 4.66 -4.26
CA GLU A 41 -9.26 6.07 -4.45
C GLU A 41 -9.54 6.84 -3.15
N LYS A 42 -8.60 7.68 -2.71
CA LYS A 42 -8.63 8.34 -1.40
C LYS A 42 -9.84 9.24 -1.12
N GLY A 43 -10.54 9.72 -2.15
CA GLY A 43 -11.76 10.52 -2.05
C GLY A 43 -13.03 9.68 -1.89
N SER A 44 -12.91 8.36 -1.99
CA SER A 44 -14.00 7.38 -1.85
C SER A 44 -13.95 6.62 -0.53
N ILE A 45 -13.00 6.94 0.36
CA ILE A 45 -12.76 6.22 1.62
C ILE A 45 -12.24 7.16 2.70
N THR A 46 -12.60 6.90 3.96
CA THR A 46 -12.01 7.62 5.11
C THR A 46 -10.82 6.86 5.70
N PRO A 47 -9.93 7.53 6.48
CA PRO A 47 -8.87 6.81 7.19
C PRO A 47 -9.37 5.67 8.09
N ALA A 48 -10.50 5.86 8.78
CA ALA A 48 -11.07 4.83 9.65
C ALA A 48 -11.57 3.61 8.87
N ASP A 49 -12.13 3.83 7.67
CA ASP A 49 -12.58 2.73 6.79
C ASP A 49 -11.40 1.83 6.35
N VAL A 50 -10.19 2.39 6.22
CA VAL A 50 -9.00 1.61 5.84
C VAL A 50 -8.71 0.51 6.87
N ALA A 51 -8.71 0.84 8.17
CA ALA A 51 -8.59 -0.17 9.23
C ALA A 51 -9.83 -1.08 9.28
N GLN A 52 -11.03 -0.50 9.25
CA GLN A 52 -12.27 -1.27 9.40
C GLN A 52 -12.38 -2.39 8.36
N TYR A 53 -11.97 -2.14 7.12
CA TYR A 53 -12.06 -3.10 6.02
C TYR A 53 -10.72 -3.77 5.66
N GLY A 54 -9.62 -3.42 6.35
CA GLY A 54 -8.28 -3.96 6.08
C GLY A 54 -7.79 -3.68 4.66
N ILE A 55 -8.07 -2.49 4.12
CA ILE A 55 -7.74 -2.12 2.72
C ILE A 55 -6.23 -2.12 2.51
N GLY A 56 -5.77 -2.86 1.51
CA GLY A 56 -4.33 -3.03 1.23
C GLY A 56 -3.69 -1.84 0.53
N SER A 57 -4.47 -1.00 -0.15
CA SER A 57 -3.93 0.16 -0.85
C SER A 57 -4.92 1.31 -0.99
N VAL A 58 -4.43 2.52 -0.77
CA VAL A 58 -5.13 3.77 -1.12
C VAL A 58 -4.33 4.46 -2.21
N LEU A 59 -5.00 4.85 -3.31
CA LEU A 59 -4.40 5.56 -4.42
C LEU A 59 -4.85 7.03 -4.43
N SER A 60 -3.99 7.91 -4.97
CA SER A 60 -4.37 9.27 -5.37
C SER A 60 -4.34 9.36 -6.88
N GLY A 61 -5.53 9.47 -7.50
CA GLY A 61 -5.67 9.58 -8.94
C GLY A 61 -5.18 10.94 -9.47
N GLY A 62 -5.18 11.11 -10.80
CA GLY A 62 -4.90 12.41 -11.41
C GLY A 62 -5.86 13.49 -10.87
N GLY A 63 -5.32 14.59 -10.33
CA GLY A 63 -6.11 15.63 -9.66
C GLY A 63 -6.46 15.36 -8.20
N GLY A 64 -6.20 14.15 -7.70
CA GLY A 64 -6.34 13.76 -6.28
C GLY A 64 -5.22 14.28 -5.39
N ASN A 65 -4.73 15.50 -5.60
CA ASN A 65 -3.78 16.11 -4.68
C ASN A 65 -4.49 16.66 -3.43
N PRO A 66 -3.82 16.68 -2.27
CA PRO A 66 -4.29 17.45 -1.12
C PRO A 66 -4.16 18.95 -1.41
N LYS A 67 -4.87 19.77 -0.63
CA LYS A 67 -4.86 21.24 -0.77
C LYS A 67 -4.32 21.88 0.51
N PRO A 68 -3.27 22.74 0.44
CA PRO A 68 -2.49 23.07 -0.75
C PRO A 68 -1.71 21.86 -1.29
N ASN A 69 -1.42 21.85 -2.59
CA ASN A 69 -0.61 20.79 -3.20
C ASN A 69 0.86 21.01 -2.87
N SER A 70 1.26 20.60 -1.66
CA SER A 70 2.61 20.75 -1.13
C SER A 70 3.14 19.41 -0.56
N PRO A 71 4.46 19.19 -0.54
CA PRO A 71 5.03 17.97 0.04
C PRO A 71 4.63 17.74 1.51
N ALA A 72 4.49 18.82 2.29
CA ALA A 72 4.06 18.72 3.69
C ALA A 72 2.63 18.20 3.79
N THR A 73 1.71 18.74 2.99
CA THR A 73 0.30 18.34 2.99
C THR A 73 0.12 16.91 2.44
N TRP A 74 0.95 16.48 1.49
CA TRP A 74 1.01 15.07 1.08
C TRP A 74 1.41 14.15 2.23
N ARG A 75 2.46 14.51 2.98
CA ARG A 75 2.88 13.73 4.16
C ARG A 75 1.77 13.65 5.21
N GLU A 76 1.11 14.77 5.51
CA GLU A 76 0.00 14.82 6.46
C GLU A 76 -1.15 13.91 6.03
N MET A 77 -1.55 13.98 4.76
CA MET A 77 -2.60 13.11 4.21
C MET A 77 -2.24 11.63 4.30
N VAL A 78 -1.02 11.23 3.88
CA VAL A 78 -0.57 9.83 3.94
C VAL A 78 -0.50 9.35 5.40
N ASN A 79 0.06 10.16 6.30
CA ASN A 79 0.13 9.84 7.72
C ASN A 79 -1.26 9.67 8.34
N GLY A 80 -2.26 10.44 7.89
CA GLY A 80 -3.64 10.27 8.32
C GLY A 80 -4.20 8.89 8.02
N PHE A 81 -3.98 8.38 6.80
CA PHE A 81 -4.37 7.01 6.43
C PHE A 81 -3.57 5.95 7.19
N ILE A 82 -2.24 6.11 7.32
CA ILE A 82 -1.38 5.15 8.02
C ILE A 82 -1.72 5.05 9.52
N ALA A 83 -1.90 6.18 10.20
CA ALA A 83 -2.16 6.20 11.64
C ALA A 83 -3.52 5.60 12.03
N ALA A 84 -4.45 5.52 11.07
CA ALA A 84 -5.76 4.94 11.25
C ALA A 84 -5.84 3.48 10.81
N SER A 85 -4.78 2.90 10.23
CA SER A 85 -4.73 1.52 9.69
C SER A 85 -4.18 0.51 10.69
#